data_AF-A0A021W024-F1
#
_entry.id   AF-A0A021W024-F1
#
_cell.length_a   1.000
_cell.length_b   1.000
_cell.length_c   1.000
_cell.angle_alpha   90.00
_cell.angle_beta   90.00
_cell.angle_gamma   90.00
#
_symmetry.space_group_name_H-M   'P 1'
#
loop_
_entity.id
_entity.type
_entity.pdbx_description
1 polymer ?
#
loop_
_entity_poly.entity_id
_entity_poly.type
_entity_poly.pdbx_seq_one_letter_code
_entity_poly.pdbx_strand_id
1 'polypeptide(L)'
;MAYCGPRGIPLSQFLSWDRADQDAALGWSGYEARRCQRCGWHPDERREHVHIDVCPGCARLAAAEKANQDEPHGRAHLAAGTADACERCTREQQANQATTTPRG
;
A
#
# COMPACT_ATOMS: atom_id res chain seq x y z
N MET A 1 -3.14 -29.89 4.59
CA MET A 1 -4.59 -30.01 4.84
C MET A 1 -5.31 -29.14 3.81
N ALA A 2 -6.20 -29.72 3.00
CA ALA A 2 -6.89 -28.98 1.94
C ALA A 2 -8.05 -28.19 2.55
N TYR A 3 -7.84 -26.89 2.74
CA TYR A 3 -8.87 -25.95 3.18
C TYR A 3 -9.37 -25.15 1.99
N CYS A 4 -10.69 -24.93 1.92
CA CYS A 4 -11.29 -24.05 0.94
C CYS A 4 -11.78 -22.78 1.65
N GLY A 5 -11.24 -21.63 1.26
CA GLY A 5 -11.70 -20.31 1.69
C GLY A 5 -11.09 -19.75 2.99
N PRO A 6 -11.32 -18.45 3.28
CA PRO A 6 -10.66 -17.69 4.34
C PRO A 6 -11.00 -18.12 5.77
N ARG A 7 -12.00 -19.01 5.96
CA ARG A 7 -12.41 -19.51 7.29
C ARG A 7 -11.87 -20.89 7.64
N GLY A 8 -10.99 -21.47 6.81
CA GLY A 8 -10.40 -22.78 7.10
C GLY A 8 -11.42 -23.93 7.03
N ILE A 9 -12.37 -23.86 6.09
CA ILE A 9 -13.41 -24.88 5.93
C ILE A 9 -12.77 -26.13 5.31
N PRO A 10 -12.94 -27.33 5.91
CA PRO A 10 -12.46 -28.57 5.31
C PRO A 10 -13.08 -28.77 3.92
N LEU A 11 -12.27 -29.19 2.94
CA LEU A 11 -12.75 -29.39 1.57
C LEU A 11 -13.94 -30.36 1.51
N SER A 12 -13.93 -31.45 2.29
CA SER A 12 -15.03 -32.42 2.34
C SER A 12 -16.35 -31.78 2.81
N GLN A 13 -16.27 -30.86 3.75
CA GLN A 13 -17.44 -30.11 4.24
C GLN A 13 -17.94 -29.13 3.16
N PHE A 14 -17.04 -28.38 2.52
CA PHE A 14 -17.41 -27.47 1.43
C PHE A 14 -18.11 -28.20 0.28
N LEU A 15 -17.57 -29.36 -0.12
CA LEU A 15 -18.16 -30.18 -1.19
C LEU A 15 -19.50 -30.82 -0.81
N SER A 16 -19.82 -30.89 0.49
CA SER A 16 -21.11 -31.40 0.98
C SER A 16 -22.23 -30.36 0.97
N TRP A 17 -21.90 -29.07 0.77
CA TRP A 17 -22.89 -28.00 0.68
C TRP A 17 -23.67 -28.10 -0.62
N ASP A 18 -24.85 -27.49 -0.65
CA ASP A 18 -25.57 -27.31 -1.90
C ASP A 18 -24.79 -26.38 -2.84
N ARG A 19 -25.10 -26.46 -4.13
CA ARG A 19 -24.34 -25.76 -5.14
C ARG A 19 -24.41 -24.24 -4.98
N ALA A 20 -25.55 -23.70 -4.54
CA ALA A 20 -25.71 -22.26 -4.39
C ALA A 20 -24.82 -21.72 -3.27
N ASP A 21 -24.74 -22.42 -2.13
CA ASP A 21 -23.85 -22.02 -1.03
C ASP A 21 -22.36 -22.16 -1.40
N GLN A 22 -22.00 -23.18 -2.17
CA GLN A 22 -20.64 -23.33 -2.71
C GLN A 22 -20.25 -22.12 -3.58
N ASP A 23 -21.10 -21.76 -4.54
CA ASP A 23 -20.85 -20.66 -5.46
C ASP A 23 -20.84 -19.30 -4.71
N ALA A 24 -21.72 -19.12 -3.71
CA ALA A 24 -21.73 -17.93 -2.85
C ALA A 24 -20.42 -17.79 -2.05
N ALA A 25 -19.92 -18.89 -1.47
CA ALA A 25 -18.67 -18.88 -0.71
C ALA A 25 -17.43 -18.62 -1.59
N LEU A 26 -17.42 -19.14 -2.82
CA LEU A 26 -16.38 -18.82 -3.79
C LEU A 26 -16.44 -17.35 -4.21
N GLY A 27 -17.65 -16.83 -4.47
CA GLY A 27 -17.87 -15.42 -4.78
C GLY A 27 -17.39 -14.50 -3.65
N TRP A 28 -17.74 -14.83 -2.41
CA TRP A 28 -17.26 -14.10 -1.22
C TRP A 28 -15.73 -14.15 -1.08
N SER A 29 -15.12 -15.30 -1.33
CA SER A 29 -13.65 -15.44 -1.26
C SER A 29 -12.96 -14.57 -2.33
N GLY A 30 -13.51 -14.53 -3.55
CA GLY A 30 -13.04 -13.64 -4.61
C GLY A 30 -13.21 -12.16 -4.25
N TYR A 31 -14.32 -11.80 -3.61
CA TYR A 31 -14.53 -10.46 -3.05
C TYR A 31 -13.46 -10.13 -2.01
N GLU A 32 -13.27 -10.95 -0.96
CA GLU A 32 -12.27 -10.77 0.11
C GLU A 32 -10.83 -10.67 -0.41
N ALA A 33 -10.48 -11.40 -1.48
CA ALA A 33 -9.16 -11.30 -2.09
C ALA A 33 -8.85 -9.92 -2.69
N ARG A 34 -9.89 -9.13 -3.03
CA ARG A 34 -9.73 -7.75 -3.53
C ARG A 34 -9.56 -6.72 -2.42
N ARG A 35 -9.70 -7.13 -1.15
CA ARG A 35 -9.48 -6.26 0.01
C ARG A 35 -8.04 -5.74 0.00
N CYS A 36 -7.90 -4.43 0.17
CA CYS A 36 -6.59 -3.82 0.29
C CYS A 36 -5.88 -4.31 1.57
N GLN A 37 -4.68 -4.88 1.41
CA GLN A 37 -3.90 -5.41 2.54
C GLN A 37 -3.41 -4.33 3.51
N ARG A 38 -3.41 -3.05 3.10
CA ARG A 38 -2.93 -1.95 3.93
C ARG A 38 -4.02 -1.33 4.78
N CYS A 39 -5.18 -1.06 4.19
CA CYS A 39 -6.27 -0.34 4.87
C CYS A 39 -7.45 -1.26 5.24
N GLY A 40 -7.51 -2.48 4.71
CA GLY A 40 -8.54 -3.46 5.04
C GLY A 40 -9.89 -3.22 4.37
N TRP A 41 -10.00 -2.23 3.48
CA TRP A 41 -11.24 -1.90 2.78
C TRP A 41 -11.31 -2.56 1.41
N HIS A 42 -12.53 -2.83 0.97
CA HIS A 42 -12.79 -3.22 -0.40
C HIS A 42 -12.84 -2.01 -1.34
N PRO A 43 -12.40 -2.15 -2.60
CA PRO A 43 -12.48 -1.07 -3.59
C PRO A 43 -13.90 -0.52 -3.78
N ASP A 44 -14.90 -1.40 -3.61
CA ASP A 44 -16.31 -1.07 -3.83
C ASP A 44 -16.95 -0.36 -2.62
N GLU A 45 -16.32 -0.37 -1.44
CA GLU A 45 -16.88 0.19 -0.20
C GLU A 45 -16.73 1.72 -0.09
N ARG A 46 -15.74 2.31 -0.77
CA ARG A 46 -15.53 3.77 -0.79
C ARG A 46 -15.00 4.24 -2.13
N ARG A 47 -15.73 5.14 -2.81
CA ARG A 47 -15.26 5.84 -4.03
C ARG A 47 -13.97 6.64 -3.83
N GLU A 48 -13.66 6.99 -2.58
CA GLU A 48 -12.50 7.80 -2.19
C GLU A 48 -11.24 6.96 -1.97
N HIS A 49 -11.32 5.62 -2.05
CA HIS A 49 -10.17 4.76 -1.87
C HIS A 49 -9.40 4.57 -3.18
N VAL A 50 -8.65 5.61 -3.56
CA VAL A 50 -7.78 5.55 -4.73
C VAL A 50 -6.39 5.12 -4.28
N HIS A 51 -5.95 3.97 -4.79
CA HIS A 51 -4.54 3.63 -4.78
C HIS A 51 -3.86 4.39 -5.90
N ILE A 52 -3.14 5.46 -5.55
CA ILE A 52 -2.24 6.13 -6.48
C ILE A 52 -0.81 5.65 -6.24
N ASP A 53 -0.14 5.28 -7.32
CA ASP A 53 1.30 5.02 -7.28
C ASP A 53 2.03 6.35 -7.17
N VAL A 54 2.52 6.66 -5.97
CA VAL A 54 3.27 7.88 -5.69
C VAL A 54 4.75 7.54 -5.71
N CYS A 55 5.53 8.27 -6.52
CA CYS A 55 6.99 8.09 -6.50
C CYS A 55 7.57 8.50 -5.13
N PRO A 56 8.72 7.94 -4.71
CA PRO A 56 9.31 8.24 -3.40
C PRO A 56 9.53 9.73 -3.13
N GLY A 57 9.86 10.51 -4.17
CA GLY A 57 10.03 11.97 -4.06
C GLY A 57 8.73 12.69 -3.70
N CYS A 58 7.65 12.41 -4.41
CA CYS A 58 6.34 13.00 -4.14
C CYS A 58 5.80 12.58 -2.76
N ALA A 59 6.03 11.33 -2.34
CA ALA A 59 5.65 10.86 -1.01
C ALA A 59 6.37 11.65 0.12
N ARG A 60 7.64 11.99 -0.07
CA ARG A 60 8.41 12.81 0.87
C ARG A 60 7.93 14.27 0.89
N LEU A 61 7.64 14.85 -0.27
CA LEU A 61 7.08 16.21 -0.35
C LEU A 61 5.76 16.30 0.41
N ALA A 62 4.84 15.38 0.17
CA ALA A 62 3.56 15.33 0.88
C ALA A 62 3.74 15.15 2.40
N ALA A 63 4.72 14.33 2.82
CA ALA A 63 5.03 14.16 4.24
C ALA A 63 5.63 15.44 4.87
N ALA A 64 6.50 16.15 4.14
CA ALA A 64 7.09 17.41 4.60
C ALA A 64 6.04 18.53 4.68
N GLU A 65 5.15 18.62 3.69
CA GLU A 65 4.00 19.53 3.70
C GLU A 65 3.09 19.26 4.90
N LYS A 66 2.76 17.99 5.15
CA LYS A 66 1.96 17.60 6.31
C LYS A 66 2.65 17.97 7.63
N ALA A 67 3.95 17.69 7.76
CA ALA A 67 4.71 18.07 8.95
C ALA A 67 4.74 19.59 9.18
N ASN A 68 4.81 20.38 8.11
CA ASN A 68 4.73 21.84 8.18
C ASN A 68 3.33 22.34 8.58
N GLN A 69 2.26 21.61 8.23
CA GLN A 69 0.90 21.94 8.64
C GLN A 69 0.65 21.66 10.13
N ASP A 70 1.25 20.59 10.66
CA ASP A 70 1.09 20.17 12.07
C ASP A 70 1.92 21.05 13.04
N GLU A 71 2.92 21.79 12.55
CA GLU A 71 3.77 22.70 13.31
C GLU A 71 3.51 24.17 12.90
N PRO A 72 2.48 24.85 13.44
CA PRO A 72 2.04 26.19 12.99
C PRO A 72 3.10 27.30 13.13
N HIS A 73 4.23 27.02 13.77
CA HIS A 73 5.36 27.94 13.96
C HIS A 73 6.71 27.37 13.51
N GLY A 74 6.75 26.18 12.91
CA GLY A 74 7.97 25.60 12.37
C GLY A 74 8.46 26.35 11.13
N ARG A 75 9.58 27.06 11.22
CA ARG A 75 10.25 27.62 10.02
C ARG A 75 11.31 26.65 9.52
N ALA A 76 11.07 26.08 8.34
CA ALA A 76 12.12 25.39 7.61
C ALA A 76 13.13 26.43 7.09
N HIS A 77 14.38 26.32 7.54
CA HIS A 77 15.49 27.07 6.95
C HIS A 77 16.11 26.23 5.84
N LEU A 78 16.33 26.85 4.67
CA LEU A 78 17.14 26.23 3.64
C LEU A 78 18.56 26.07 4.17
N ALA A 79 19.06 24.84 4.16
CA ALA A 79 20.48 24.60 4.41
C ALA A 79 21.30 25.38 3.38
N ALA A 80 22.36 26.04 3.83
CA ALA A 80 23.26 26.73 2.93
C ALA A 80 23.99 25.72 2.03
N GLY A 81 24.22 26.09 0.77
CA GLY A 81 24.93 25.27 -0.21
C GLY A 81 24.01 24.65 -1.27
N THR A 82 24.59 23.76 -2.07
CA THR A 82 23.92 23.06 -3.17
C THR A 82 23.43 21.68 -2.72
N ALA A 83 22.50 21.08 -3.48
CA ALA A 83 21.90 19.80 -3.10
C ALA A 83 22.94 18.65 -2.99
N ASP A 84 24.01 18.71 -3.77
CA ASP A 84 25.15 17.77 -3.76
C ASP A 84 26.08 17.94 -2.54
N ALA A 85 26.02 19.08 -1.86
CA ALA A 85 26.75 19.32 -0.62
C ALA A 85 25.99 18.86 0.64
N CYS A 86 24.69 18.58 0.53
CA CYS A 86 23.87 18.12 1.64
C CYS A 86 23.96 16.60 1.80
N GLU A 87 24.57 16.12 2.89
CA GLU A 87 24.73 14.67 3.17
C GLU A 87 23.41 13.88 3.13
N ARG A 88 22.30 14.52 3.50
CA ARG A 88 20.98 13.89 3.40
C ARG A 88 20.56 13.72 1.94
N CYS A 89 20.64 14.78 1.14
CA CYS A 89 20.30 14.75 -0.27
C CYS A 89 21.17 13.75 -1.04
N THR A 90 22.48 13.71 -0.78
CA THR A 90 23.42 12.80 -1.44
C THR A 90 23.11 11.33 -1.11
N ARG A 91 22.85 10.99 0.16
CA ARG A 91 22.43 9.63 0.55
C ARG A 91 21.11 9.23 -0.11
N GLU A 92 20.16 10.15 -0.18
CA GLU A 92 18.86 9.88 -0.79
C GLU A 92 18.96 9.67 -2.31
N GLN A 93 19.81 10.42 -3.01
CA GLN A 93 20.07 10.22 -4.45
C GLN A 93 20.70 8.85 -4.72
N GLN A 94 21.68 8.44 -3.91
CA GLN A 94 22.31 7.11 -4.01
C GLN A 94 21.28 5.98 -3.79
N ALA A 95 20.43 6.10 -2.78
CA ALA A 95 19.38 5.11 -2.50
C ALA A 95 18.38 4.99 -3.65
N ASN A 96 17.96 6.12 -4.23
CA ASN A 96 17.03 6.12 -5.36
C ASN A 96 17.64 5.49 -6.63
N GLN A 97 18.94 5.74 -6.89
CA GLN A 97 19.66 5.11 -8.01
C GLN A 97 19.80 3.59 -7.85
N ALA A 98 19.97 3.10 -6.62
CA ALA A 98 20.04 1.68 -6.33
C ALA A 98 18.70 0.97 -6.63
N THR A 99 17.56 1.64 -6.44
CA THR A 99 16.23 1.08 -6.71
C THR A 99 15.81 1.10 -8.18
N THR A 100 16.42 1.92 -9.02
CA THR A 100 16.12 2.01 -10.47
C THR A 100 16.97 1.09 -11.34
N THR A 101 17.89 0.30 -10.75
CA THR A 101 18.64 -0.70 -11.51
C THR A 101 17.71 -1.87 -11.86
N PRO A 102 17.43 -2.14 -13.16
CA PRO A 102 16.61 -3.27 -13.54
C PRO A 102 17.31 -4.55 -13.09
N ARG A 103 16.59 -5.42 -12.38
CA ARG A 103 17.03 -6.80 -12.16
C ARG A 103 17.02 -7.49 -13.53
N GLY A 104 18.21 -7.57 -14.14
CA GLY A 104 18.46 -8.42 -15.31
C GLY A 104 18.30 -9.89 -14.98
#